data_AF-A0A5M9ZIA4-F1
#
_entry.id   AF-A0A5M9ZIA4-F1
#
_cell.length_a   1.000
_cell.length_b   1.000
_cell.length_c   1.000
_cell.angle_alpha   90.00
_cell.angle_beta   90.00
_cell.angle_gamma   90.00
#
_symmetry.space_group_name_H-M   'P 1'
#
loop_
_entity.id
_entity.type
_entity.pdbx_description
1 polymer ?
#
loop_
_entity_poly.entity_id
_entity_poly.type
_entity_poly.pdbx_seq_one_letter_code
_entity_poly.pdbx_strand_id
1 'polypeptide(L)'
;MSFETQPFPGEPVNTGVHRGIRWCSMWGPYSLNGYVRLPENHPWLDKGRCLDDLDPDKYPDVHGGITYGPNKDRWIGFDTAHMDDLIELPYEMPVSPRQLFRQWTDTEVEEECVRLCDQVADAMQVTGK
;
A
#
# COMPACT_ATOMS: atom_id res chain seq x y z
N MET A 1 20.92 9.58 2.03
CA MET A 1 20.67 8.34 2.78
C MET A 1 20.13 7.35 1.78
N SER A 2 20.82 6.23 1.50
CA SER A 2 20.30 5.22 0.56
C SER A 2 19.17 4.44 1.25
N PHE A 3 17.99 4.40 0.66
CA PHE A 3 16.94 3.49 1.08
C PHE A 3 17.42 2.06 0.84
N GLU A 4 17.69 1.32 1.92
CA GLU A 4 18.34 0.00 1.83
C GLU A 4 17.57 -1.02 1.00
N THR A 5 16.25 -0.87 0.84
CA THR A 5 15.43 -1.59 -0.15
C THR A 5 14.13 -0.84 -0.43
N GLN A 6 13.58 -0.99 -1.64
CA GLN A 6 12.30 -0.43 -2.10
C GLN A 6 11.44 -1.56 -2.71
N PRO A 7 10.10 -1.41 -2.80
CA PRO A 7 9.25 -2.50 -3.27
C PRO A 7 9.49 -2.88 -4.75
N PHE A 8 9.88 -1.91 -5.59
CA PHE A 8 10.18 -2.11 -7.02
C PHE A 8 11.35 -1.23 -7.49
N PRO A 9 12.02 -1.54 -8.61
CA PRO A 9 12.94 -0.60 -9.26
C PRO A 9 12.25 0.72 -9.62
N GLY A 10 12.96 1.85 -9.52
CA GLY A 10 12.43 3.20 -9.76
C GLY A 10 12.61 4.14 -8.58
N GLU A 11 12.32 5.43 -8.74
CA GLU A 11 12.34 6.39 -7.63
C GLU A 11 10.94 6.49 -7.00
N PRO A 12 10.80 6.39 -5.67
CA PRO A 12 9.54 6.69 -5.00
C PRO A 12 9.12 8.14 -5.20
N VAL A 13 7.80 8.37 -5.26
CA VAL A 13 7.23 9.72 -5.30
C VAL A 13 7.35 10.37 -3.93
N ASN A 14 6.80 9.71 -2.90
CA ASN A 14 6.95 10.11 -1.50
C ASN A 14 7.51 8.96 -0.67
N THR A 15 8.16 9.30 0.43
CA THR A 15 8.69 8.33 1.40
C THR A 15 8.53 8.88 2.81
N GLY A 16 8.41 7.99 3.78
CA GLY A 16 8.37 8.39 5.17
C GLY A 16 8.58 7.24 6.15
N VAL A 17 8.56 7.60 7.42
CA VAL A 17 8.58 6.66 8.55
C VAL A 17 7.50 7.08 9.53
N HIS A 18 6.57 6.17 9.83
CA HIS A 18 5.52 6.36 10.83
C HIS A 18 5.58 5.23 11.86
N ARG A 19 5.63 5.56 13.16
CA ARG A 19 5.79 4.58 14.26
C ARG A 19 6.96 3.59 14.07
N GLY A 20 8.03 4.04 13.43
CA GLY A 20 9.22 3.21 13.12
C GLY A 20 9.06 2.29 11.91
N ILE A 21 7.91 2.35 11.23
CA ILE A 21 7.59 1.57 10.04
C ILE A 21 7.80 2.46 8.81
N ARG A 22 8.53 1.93 7.82
CA ARG A 22 8.83 2.65 6.59
C ARG A 22 7.67 2.52 5.61
N TRP A 23 7.37 3.61 4.90
CA TRP A 23 6.42 3.62 3.81
C TRP A 23 6.95 4.42 2.61
N CYS A 24 6.39 4.13 1.44
CA CYS A 24 6.62 4.93 0.24
C CYS A 24 5.43 4.83 -0.72
N SER A 25 5.28 5.82 -1.58
CA SER A 25 4.38 5.76 -2.74
C SER A 25 5.18 5.62 -4.03
N MET A 26 4.69 4.81 -4.96
CA MET A 26 5.34 4.60 -6.26
C MET A 26 4.31 4.53 -7.38
N TRP A 27 4.67 5.09 -8.53
CA TRP A 27 3.90 4.92 -9.75
C TRP A 27 3.97 3.47 -10.24
N GLY A 28 2.79 2.85 -10.33
CA GLY A 28 2.57 1.67 -11.15
C GLY A 28 2.31 2.06 -12.60
N PRO A 29 1.97 1.09 -13.47
CA PRO A 29 1.69 1.37 -14.88
C PRO A 29 0.53 2.35 -15.13
N TYR A 30 -0.39 2.49 -14.17
CA TYR A 30 -1.65 3.24 -14.36
C TYR A 30 -2.07 4.11 -13.17
N SER A 31 -1.36 4.07 -12.05
CA SER A 31 -1.79 4.72 -10.81
C SER A 31 -0.66 4.89 -9.79
N LEU A 32 -0.82 5.84 -8.87
CA LEU A 32 0.09 6.02 -7.73
C LEU A 32 -0.34 5.12 -6.58
N ASN A 33 0.52 4.19 -6.18
CA ASN A 33 0.18 3.15 -5.20
C ASN A 33 1.00 3.30 -3.92
N GLY A 34 0.48 2.77 -2.81
CA GLY A 34 1.09 2.86 -1.49
C GLY A 34 1.71 1.56 -1.02
N TYR A 35 2.86 1.65 -0.34
CA TYR A 35 3.62 0.50 0.14
C TYR A 35 4.15 0.72 1.55
N VAL A 36 4.08 -0.31 2.37
CA VAL A 36 4.55 -0.33 3.77
C VAL A 36 5.45 -1.53 4.01
N ARG A 37 6.56 -1.33 4.72
CA ARG A 37 7.52 -2.39 5.03
C ARG A 37 7.25 -2.97 6.40
N LEU A 38 6.84 -4.23 6.45
CA LEU A 38 6.61 -4.93 7.69
C LEU A 38 7.92 -5.05 8.51
N PRO A 39 7.84 -4.85 9.84
CA PRO A 39 8.90 -5.22 10.77
C PRO A 39 9.34 -6.69 10.63
N GLU A 40 10.50 -7.01 11.18
CA GLU A 40 10.92 -8.41 11.27
C GLU A 40 9.99 -9.19 12.20
N ASN A 41 9.74 -10.45 11.85
CA ASN A 41 8.83 -11.36 12.57
C ASN A 41 7.37 -10.86 12.65
N HIS A 42 6.94 -9.99 11.74
CA HIS A 42 5.56 -9.51 11.71
C HIS A 42 4.58 -10.67 11.44
N PRO A 43 3.45 -10.78 12.16
CA PRO A 43 2.48 -11.89 12.01
C PRO A 43 1.88 -12.04 10.62
N TRP A 44 1.99 -11.01 9.79
CA TRP A 44 1.49 -11.01 8.41
C TRP A 44 2.51 -11.56 7.40
N LEU A 45 3.77 -11.78 7.77
CA LEU A 45 4.82 -12.23 6.84
C LEU A 45 4.53 -13.61 6.24
N ASP A 46 3.95 -14.52 7.02
CA ASP A 46 3.73 -15.92 6.63
C ASP A 46 2.34 -16.17 6.03
N LYS A 47 1.57 -15.10 5.75
CA LYS A 47 0.13 -15.18 5.42
C LYS A 47 -0.19 -15.18 3.92
N GLY A 48 0.78 -15.50 3.08
CA GLY A 48 0.56 -15.64 1.64
C GLY A 48 0.66 -14.33 0.85
N ARG A 49 0.34 -14.39 -0.45
CA ARG A 49 0.64 -13.35 -1.47
C ARG A 49 -0.34 -12.19 -1.54
N CYS A 50 -1.49 -12.38 -0.93
CA CYS A 50 -2.47 -11.40 -0.49
C CYS A 50 -2.83 -11.91 0.90
N LEU A 51 -2.99 -11.04 1.88
CA LEU A 51 -3.17 -11.43 3.30
C LEU A 51 -4.52 -12.12 3.58
N ASP A 52 -5.07 -12.81 2.59
CA ASP A 52 -6.39 -13.44 2.51
C ASP A 52 -6.56 -14.55 3.56
N ASP A 53 -5.46 -15.09 4.08
CA ASP A 53 -5.45 -16.08 5.18
C ASP A 53 -5.49 -15.43 6.58
N LEU A 54 -5.64 -14.11 6.67
CA LEU A 54 -5.95 -13.43 7.92
C LEU A 54 -7.42 -13.58 8.29
N ASP A 55 -7.67 -13.63 9.60
CA ASP A 55 -8.99 -13.40 10.15
C ASP A 55 -9.54 -12.07 9.59
N PRO A 56 -10.79 -12.01 9.07
CA PRO A 56 -11.37 -10.77 8.54
C PRO A 56 -11.23 -9.58 9.50
N ASP A 57 -11.32 -9.81 10.81
CA ASP A 57 -11.17 -8.75 11.84
C ASP A 57 -9.71 -8.28 12.01
N LYS A 58 -8.76 -8.99 11.42
CA LYS A 58 -7.31 -8.69 11.44
C LYS A 58 -6.76 -8.37 10.06
N TYR A 59 -7.62 -8.38 9.04
CA TYR A 59 -7.25 -8.03 7.69
C TYR A 59 -6.99 -6.52 7.63
N PRO A 60 -5.90 -6.06 6.99
CA PRO A 60 -5.64 -4.64 6.89
C PRO A 60 -6.76 -3.93 6.14
N ASP A 61 -7.37 -2.96 6.79
CA ASP A 61 -8.33 -2.07 6.16
C ASP A 61 -7.54 -0.99 5.45
N VAL A 62 -7.44 -1.11 4.13
CA VAL A 62 -6.93 -0.09 3.20
C VAL A 62 -7.79 -0.10 1.95
N HIS A 63 -7.76 0.99 1.19
CA HIS A 63 -8.47 1.08 -0.08
C HIS A 63 -8.14 -0.11 -0.99
N GLY A 64 -9.17 -0.87 -1.35
CA GLY A 64 -9.02 -2.04 -2.20
C GLY A 64 -8.36 -3.27 -1.55
N GLY A 65 -7.96 -3.17 -0.29
CA GLY A 65 -7.22 -4.20 0.41
C GLY A 65 -5.75 -4.28 -0.02
N ILE A 66 -5.05 -5.30 0.47
CA ILE A 66 -3.64 -5.52 0.14
C ILE A 66 -3.54 -6.29 -1.18
N THR A 67 -3.00 -5.63 -2.20
CA THR A 67 -2.87 -6.17 -3.56
C THR A 67 -1.43 -6.49 -3.94
N TYR A 68 -0.48 -6.24 -3.03
CA TYR A 68 0.92 -6.61 -3.18
C TYR A 68 1.52 -7.14 -1.88
N GLY A 69 2.33 -8.20 -2.01
CA GLY A 69 3.18 -8.71 -0.94
C GLY A 69 2.45 -9.55 0.13
N PRO A 70 3.14 -9.92 1.23
CA PRO A 70 4.51 -9.55 1.58
C PRO A 70 5.54 -10.10 0.59
N ASN A 71 6.47 -9.27 0.13
CA ASN A 71 7.60 -9.72 -0.67
C ASN A 71 8.79 -10.15 0.21
N LYS A 72 9.89 -10.62 -0.41
CA LYS A 72 11.12 -11.03 0.31
C LYS A 72 11.73 -9.95 1.20
N ASP A 73 11.49 -8.67 0.87
CA ASP A 73 11.98 -7.49 1.58
C ASP A 73 10.95 -6.95 2.57
N ARG A 74 9.84 -7.69 2.75
CA ARG A 74 8.72 -7.46 3.67
C ARG A 74 7.79 -6.30 3.29
N TRP A 75 7.81 -5.88 2.03
CA TRP A 75 6.89 -4.86 1.54
C TRP A 75 5.52 -5.47 1.26
N ILE A 76 4.49 -4.81 1.76
CA ILE A 76 3.09 -4.97 1.35
C ILE A 76 2.60 -3.68 0.70
N GLY A 77 1.53 -3.74 -0.09
CA GLY A 77 0.97 -2.55 -0.72
C GLY A 77 -0.47 -2.70 -1.17
N PHE A 78 -1.07 -1.55 -1.46
CA PHE A 78 -2.41 -1.39 -2.00
C PHE A 78 -2.33 -0.55 -3.28
N ASP A 79 -3.26 -0.76 -4.19
CA ASP A 79 -3.37 0.05 -5.40
C ASP A 79 -4.56 1.01 -5.34
N THR A 80 -4.43 2.11 -6.06
CA THR A 80 -5.46 3.15 -6.21
C THR A 80 -6.18 3.03 -7.56
N ALA A 81 -6.20 1.82 -8.13
CA ALA A 81 -6.75 1.52 -9.44
C ALA A 81 -7.91 0.51 -9.32
N HIS A 82 -8.80 0.73 -8.34
CA HIS A 82 -9.97 -0.11 -8.10
C HIS A 82 -11.19 0.36 -8.91
N MET A 83 -12.27 -0.43 -8.83
CA MET A 83 -13.56 -0.03 -9.40
C MET A 83 -13.97 1.33 -8.81
N ASP A 84 -14.33 2.25 -9.70
CA ASP A 84 -14.65 3.66 -9.43
C ASP A 84 -13.46 4.60 -9.19
N ASP A 85 -12.20 4.15 -9.30
CA ASP A 85 -11.03 5.04 -9.34
C ASP A 85 -10.67 5.48 -10.77
N LEU A 86 -10.10 6.68 -10.86
CA LEU A 86 -9.51 7.20 -12.08
C LEU A 86 -8.11 6.61 -12.26
N ILE A 87 -7.91 5.90 -13.37
CA ILE A 87 -6.61 5.38 -13.79
C ILE A 87 -6.04 6.20 -14.95
N GLU A 88 -4.71 6.36 -15.00
CA GLU A 88 -4.03 6.95 -16.15
C GLU A 88 -3.92 5.92 -17.27
N LEU A 89 -4.79 6.02 -18.29
CA LEU A 89 -4.71 5.18 -19.48
C LEU A 89 -3.84 5.84 -20.56
N PRO A 90 -3.04 5.07 -21.31
CA PRO A 90 -2.17 5.58 -22.37
C PRO A 90 -2.92 6.09 -23.62
N TYR A 91 -4.25 5.99 -23.64
CA TYR A 91 -5.09 6.45 -24.73
C TYR A 91 -6.31 7.19 -24.19
N GLU A 92 -6.72 8.28 -24.85
CA GLU A 92 -7.94 9.00 -24.52
C GLU A 92 -9.15 8.08 -24.78
N MET A 93 -9.66 7.45 -23.72
CA MET A 93 -10.93 6.73 -23.79
C MET A 93 -12.06 7.74 -24.00
N PRO A 94 -12.86 7.61 -25.06
CA PRO A 94 -13.94 8.55 -25.33
C PRO A 94 -15.18 8.18 -24.53
N VAL A 95 -15.16 8.16 -23.19
CA VAL A 95 -16.40 8.10 -22.39
C VAL A 95 -16.19 8.32 -20.88
N SER A 96 -17.23 8.93 -20.29
CA SER A 96 -17.47 9.23 -18.87
C SER A 96 -16.81 10.52 -18.36
N PRO A 97 -17.54 11.43 -17.68
CA PRO A 97 -16.94 12.60 -17.07
C PRO A 97 -15.87 12.10 -16.11
N ARG A 98 -14.61 12.57 -16.23
CA ARG A 98 -13.57 12.41 -15.21
C ARG A 98 -14.05 12.73 -13.78
N GLN A 99 -15.18 13.42 -13.64
CA GLN A 99 -15.87 13.76 -12.40
C GLN A 99 -16.62 12.59 -11.70
N LEU A 100 -16.80 11.43 -12.34
CA LEU A 100 -17.47 10.28 -11.70
C LEU A 100 -16.51 9.32 -10.99
N PHE A 101 -15.21 9.44 -11.23
CA PHE A 101 -14.20 8.53 -10.72
C PHE A 101 -13.31 9.23 -9.70
N ARG A 102 -12.93 8.54 -8.63
CA ARG A 102 -12.05 9.08 -7.60
C ARG A 102 -10.64 9.23 -8.15
N GLN A 103 -10.10 10.44 -8.12
CA GLN A 103 -8.69 10.68 -8.39
C GLN A 103 -7.94 10.80 -7.07
N TRP A 104 -7.03 9.88 -6.82
CA TRP A 104 -6.15 9.93 -5.64
C TRP A 104 -5.08 11.00 -5.82
N THR A 105 -4.89 11.83 -4.80
CA THR A 105 -3.77 12.75 -4.68
C THR A 105 -2.59 12.10 -3.99
N ASP A 106 -1.39 12.62 -4.22
CA ASP A 106 -0.16 12.20 -3.53
C ASP A 106 -0.32 12.22 -1.99
N THR A 107 -1.05 13.21 -1.47
CA THR A 107 -1.34 13.35 -0.03
C THR A 107 -2.30 12.27 0.47
N GLU A 108 -3.36 11.95 -0.27
CA GLU A 108 -4.28 10.87 0.15
C GLU A 108 -3.57 9.50 0.16
N VAL A 109 -2.69 9.24 -0.80
CA VAL A 109 -1.89 7.99 -0.81
C VAL A 109 -0.94 7.93 0.38
N GLU A 110 -0.34 9.07 0.76
CA GLU A 110 0.46 9.18 1.97
C GLU A 110 -0.36 8.93 3.24
N GLU A 111 -1.53 9.56 3.38
CA GLU A 111 -2.41 9.37 4.53
C GLU A 111 -2.83 7.90 4.68
N GLU A 112 -3.14 7.23 3.57
CA GLU A 112 -3.48 5.81 3.57
C GLU A 112 -2.27 4.92 3.90
N CYS A 113 -1.06 5.28 3.46
CA CYS A 113 0.18 4.62 3.90
C CYS A 113 0.41 4.77 5.41
N VAL A 114 0.15 5.95 5.97
CA VAL A 114 0.27 6.23 7.41
C VAL A 114 -0.75 5.38 8.19
N ARG A 115 -1.99 5.30 7.72
CA ARG A 115 -3.03 4.45 8.31
C ARG A 115 -2.66 2.97 8.26
N LEU A 116 -2.04 2.51 7.18
CA LEU A 116 -1.53 1.13 7.10
C LEU A 116 -0.37 0.89 8.07
N CYS A 117 0.55 1.86 8.24
CA CYS A 117 1.60 1.78 9.25
C CYS A 117 1.03 1.63 10.66
N ASP A 118 -0.05 2.32 11.00
CA ASP A 118 -0.71 2.18 12.29
C ASP A 118 -1.22 0.76 12.53
N GLN A 119 -1.89 0.18 11.53
CA GLN A 119 -2.41 -1.18 11.63
C GLN A 119 -1.31 -2.24 11.74
N VAL A 120 -0.20 -2.07 11.01
CA VAL A 120 1.00 -2.91 11.13
C VAL A 120 1.56 -2.82 12.56
N ALA A 121 1.68 -1.62 13.12
CA ALA A 121 2.19 -1.45 14.48
C ALA A 121 1.27 -2.09 15.52
N ASP A 122 -0.04 -1.99 15.36
CA ASP A 122 -1.01 -2.53 16.31
C ASP A 122 -1.06 -4.07 16.25
N ALA A 123 -0.97 -4.65 15.05
CA ALA A 123 -0.87 -6.10 14.86
C ALA A 123 0.34 -6.71 15.60
N MET A 124 1.48 -6.01 15.64
CA MET A 124 2.67 -6.42 16.41
C MET A 124 2.42 -6.46 17.92
N GLN A 125 1.65 -5.51 18.46
CA GLN A 125 1.39 -5.41 19.89
C GLN A 125 0.43 -6.49 20.40
N VAL A 126 -0.50 -6.94 19.54
CA VAL A 126 -1.44 -8.02 19.87
C VAL A 126 -0.72 -9.36 20.02
N THR A 127 0.37 -9.60 19.28
CA THR A 127 1.15 -10.84 19.37
C THR A 127 2.18 -10.87 20.50
N GLY A 128 2.44 -9.75 21.16
CA GLY A 128 3.44 -9.62 22.24
C GLY A 128 2.89 -9.79 23.66
N LYS A 129 1.64 -10.25 23.81
CA LYS A 129 0.98 -10.55 25.10
C LYS A 129 0.71 -12.05 25.20
#